data_AF-A0A6B1AST7-F1
#
_entry.id   AF-A0A6B1AST7-F1
#
_cell.length_a   1.000
_cell.length_b   1.000
_cell.length_c   1.000
_cell.angle_alpha   90.00
_cell.angle_beta   90.00
_cell.angle_gamma   90.00
#
_symmetry.space_group_name_H-M   'P 1'
#
loop_
_entity.id
_entity.type
_entity.pdbx_description
1 polymer ?
#
loop_
_entity_poly.entity_id
_entity_poly.type
_entity_poly.pdbx_seq_one_letter_code
_entity_poly.pdbx_strand_id
1 'polypeptide(L)'
;PERFDPMAKLEIPLLRSIPGVGSVVFDQSPLVYLAVVLIVGVWWVLKHTRFGLAVRAAGDRPGAADAAGTGVDRVRAAAILASGAMAGLGGAVLVVGQLGLFAQNVTAGRGWVAIALVIFGRWSPLRVAAGAFLFGFTDALQLRIQSASGGIESDIPFEFFQALPYLVTIVVVVVATARARDDAQPEALGVPYIKGARSS
;
A
#
# COMPACT_ATOMS: atom_id res chain seq x y z
N PRO A 1 -11.56 17.42 -27.34
CA PRO A 1 -11.58 16.46 -26.21
C PRO A 1 -11.77 17.21 -24.88
N GLU A 2 -12.94 17.04 -24.25
CA GLU A 2 -13.31 17.75 -23.03
C GLU A 2 -12.32 17.43 -21.89
N ARG A 3 -11.66 18.48 -21.40
CA ARG A 3 -10.64 18.42 -20.37
C ARG A 3 -11.36 18.34 -19.03
N PHE A 4 -11.36 17.17 -18.40
CA PHE A 4 -11.83 17.05 -17.02
C PHE A 4 -10.90 17.87 -16.12
N ASP A 5 -11.47 18.85 -15.42
CA ASP A 5 -10.73 19.67 -14.46
C ASP A 5 -10.21 18.75 -13.34
N PRO A 6 -8.89 18.72 -13.08
CA PRO A 6 -8.34 17.89 -12.00
C PRO A 6 -8.81 18.46 -10.66
N MET A 7 -9.84 17.81 -10.10
CA MET A 7 -10.28 17.77 -8.70
C MET A 7 -9.70 18.92 -7.86
N ALA A 8 -10.48 20.00 -7.76
CA ALA A 8 -10.17 21.19 -6.97
C ALA A 8 -9.54 20.82 -5.63
N LYS A 9 -8.33 21.34 -5.40
CA LYS A 9 -7.60 21.21 -4.15
C LYS A 9 -8.49 21.72 -3.02
N LEU A 10 -8.68 20.92 -1.98
CA LEU A 10 -9.43 21.33 -0.81
C LEU A 10 -8.54 22.25 0.03
N GLU A 11 -8.50 23.52 -0.35
CA GLU A 11 -7.70 24.53 0.33
C GLU A 11 -8.32 24.84 1.68
N ILE A 12 -7.73 24.33 2.78
CA ILE A 12 -8.10 24.71 4.14
C ILE A 12 -7.12 25.81 4.59
N PRO A 13 -7.49 27.10 4.49
CA PRO A 13 -6.57 28.23 4.57
C PRO A 13 -5.94 28.47 5.96
N LEU A 14 -6.45 27.85 7.02
CA LEU A 14 -6.06 28.16 8.40
C LEU A 14 -4.81 27.42 8.93
N LEU A 15 -4.32 26.36 8.27
CA LEU A 15 -3.15 25.57 8.72
C LEU A 15 -1.91 25.69 7.81
N ARG A 16 -1.94 26.61 6.84
CA ARG A 16 -0.86 26.84 5.85
C ARG A 16 0.38 27.53 6.43
N SER A 17 0.32 28.06 7.65
CA SER A 17 1.34 28.94 8.23
C SER A 17 2.47 28.23 8.98
N ILE A 18 2.54 26.90 9.00
CA ILE A 18 3.69 26.16 9.57
C ILE A 18 4.71 25.86 8.46
N PRO A 19 5.89 26.53 8.43
CA PRO A 19 6.90 26.32 7.39
C PRO A 19 7.44 24.88 7.44
N GLY A 20 7.55 24.23 6.28
CA GLY A 20 8.20 22.92 6.12
C GLY A 20 7.27 21.69 6.21
N VAL A 21 6.15 21.75 6.94
CA VAL A 21 5.19 20.62 7.07
C VAL A 21 3.80 20.97 6.53
N GLY A 22 3.40 22.25 6.61
CA GLY A 22 2.06 22.71 6.23
C GLY A 22 1.72 22.49 4.75
N SER A 23 2.61 22.87 3.82
CA SER A 23 2.36 22.69 2.38
C SER A 23 2.50 21.25 1.91
N VAL A 24 3.26 20.40 2.61
CA VAL A 24 3.50 19.00 2.22
C VAL A 24 2.32 18.11 2.61
N VAL A 25 1.59 18.45 3.68
CA VAL A 25 0.46 17.64 4.18
C VAL A 25 -0.91 18.21 3.79
N PHE A 26 -1.02 19.53 3.59
CA PHE A 26 -2.31 20.21 3.38
C PHE A 26 -2.58 20.71 1.95
N ASP A 27 -1.67 20.49 0.99
CA ASP A 27 -1.89 20.76 -0.45
C ASP A 27 -1.91 19.46 -1.28
N GLN A 28 -2.57 18.42 -0.75
CA GLN A 28 -2.60 17.10 -1.34
C GLN A 28 -3.92 16.82 -2.08
N SER A 29 -3.85 16.00 -3.14
CA SER A 29 -5.04 15.57 -3.88
C SER A 29 -6.04 14.87 -2.95
N PRO A 30 -7.36 14.99 -3.17
CA PRO A 30 -8.38 14.24 -2.44
C PRO A 30 -8.10 12.72 -2.34
N LEU A 31 -7.39 12.18 -3.34
CA LEU A 31 -6.95 10.78 -3.38
C LEU A 31 -5.98 10.41 -2.25
N VAL A 32 -5.11 11.33 -1.83
CA VAL A 32 -4.17 11.12 -0.73
C VAL A 32 -4.93 11.03 0.60
N TYR A 33 -5.89 11.93 0.82
CA TYR A 33 -6.74 11.87 2.01
C TYR A 33 -7.56 10.58 2.05
N LEU A 34 -8.13 10.17 0.92
CA LEU A 34 -8.83 8.90 0.81
C LEU A 34 -7.92 7.72 1.15
N ALA A 35 -6.69 7.69 0.63
CA ALA A 35 -5.73 6.63 0.91
C ALA A 35 -5.37 6.55 2.40
N VAL A 36 -5.13 7.69 3.07
CA VAL A 36 -4.86 7.74 4.52
C VAL A 36 -6.05 7.22 5.32
N VAL A 37 -7.26 7.68 5.00
CA VAL A 37 -8.51 7.21 5.65
C VAL A 37 -8.68 5.71 5.47
N LEU A 38 -8.43 5.17 4.27
CA LEU A 38 -8.51 3.74 4.01
C LEU A 38 -7.46 2.94 4.81
N ILE A 39 -6.21 3.41 4.87
CA ILE A 39 -5.15 2.74 5.64
C ILE A 39 -5.54 2.68 7.13
N VAL A 40 -5.97 3.81 7.70
CA VAL A 40 -6.38 3.88 9.11
C VAL A 40 -7.63 3.04 9.36
N GLY A 41 -8.59 3.08 8.44
CA GLY A 41 -9.82 2.29 8.49
C GLY A 41 -9.53 0.79 8.48
N VAL A 42 -8.70 0.32 7.54
CA VAL A 42 -8.29 -1.10 7.47
C VAL A 42 -7.52 -1.51 8.72
N TRP A 43 -6.59 -0.67 9.19
CA TRP A 43 -5.86 -0.94 10.43
C TRP A 43 -6.81 -1.06 11.64
N TRP A 44 -7.76 -0.14 11.77
CA TRP A 44 -8.72 -0.14 12.86
C TRP A 44 -9.65 -1.35 12.78
N VAL A 45 -10.19 -1.66 11.60
CA VAL A 45 -11.03 -2.85 11.37
C VAL A 45 -10.25 -4.11 11.74
N LEU A 46 -9.03 -4.26 11.26
CA LEU A 46 -8.24 -5.46 11.52
C LEU A 46 -7.79 -5.59 12.98
N LYS A 47 -7.57 -4.48 13.71
CA LYS A 47 -7.04 -4.52 15.08
C LYS A 47 -8.10 -4.44 16.17
N HIS A 48 -9.21 -3.74 15.93
CA HIS A 48 -10.18 -3.39 16.97
C HIS A 48 -11.58 -3.98 16.76
N THR A 49 -11.84 -4.68 15.64
CA THR A 49 -13.18 -5.25 15.39
C THR A 49 -13.22 -6.78 15.52
N ARG A 50 -14.43 -7.31 15.77
CA ARG A 50 -14.71 -8.76 15.79
C ARG A 50 -14.36 -9.42 14.46
N PHE A 51 -14.55 -8.72 13.34
CA PHE A 51 -14.17 -9.20 12.02
C PHE A 51 -12.65 -9.39 11.90
N GLY A 52 -11.86 -8.42 12.38
CA GLY A 52 -10.40 -8.53 12.41
C GLY A 52 -9.88 -9.73 13.22
N LEU A 53 -10.49 -9.98 14.38
CA LEU A 53 -10.20 -11.17 15.18
C LEU A 53 -10.59 -12.46 14.47
N ALA A 54 -11.76 -12.50 13.83
CA ALA A 54 -12.22 -13.64 13.06
C ALA A 54 -11.29 -13.95 11.86
N VAL A 55 -10.81 -12.93 11.16
CA VAL A 55 -9.86 -13.08 10.04
C VAL A 55 -8.53 -13.67 10.52
N ARG A 56 -7.99 -13.20 11.65
CA ARG A 56 -6.75 -13.76 12.22
C ARG A 56 -6.95 -15.20 12.71
N ALA A 57 -8.04 -15.47 13.43
CA ALA A 57 -8.35 -16.82 13.89
C ALA A 57 -8.55 -17.81 12.72
N ALA A 58 -9.19 -17.37 11.63
CA ALA A 58 -9.37 -18.15 10.41
C ALA A 58 -8.06 -18.40 9.65
N GLY A 59 -7.06 -17.53 9.83
CA GLY A 59 -5.72 -17.65 9.25
C GLY A 59 -4.78 -18.52 10.10
N ASP A 60 -4.83 -18.40 11.42
CA ASP A 60 -3.99 -19.19 12.32
C ASP A 60 -4.54 -20.61 12.47
N ARG A 61 -5.72 -20.77 13.07
CA ARG A 61 -6.29 -22.10 13.40
C ARG A 61 -7.75 -22.20 12.96
N PRO A 62 -8.03 -22.47 11.67
CA PRO A 62 -9.38 -22.46 11.14
C PRO A 62 -10.29 -23.51 11.79
N GLY A 63 -9.76 -24.69 12.18
CA GLY A 63 -10.53 -25.70 12.91
C GLY A 63 -11.01 -25.22 14.28
N ALA A 64 -10.16 -24.51 15.01
CA ALA A 64 -10.53 -23.92 16.31
C ALA A 64 -11.52 -22.75 16.14
N ALA A 65 -11.38 -21.96 15.07
CA ALA A 65 -12.30 -20.87 14.76
C ALA A 65 -13.72 -21.37 14.45
N ASP A 66 -13.86 -22.45 13.67
CA ASP A 66 -15.18 -23.06 13.38
C ASP A 66 -15.80 -23.69 14.64
N ALA A 67 -15.00 -24.35 15.49
CA ALA A 67 -15.45 -24.88 16.77
C ALA A 67 -15.96 -23.78 17.73
N ALA A 68 -15.38 -22.58 17.66
CA ALA A 68 -15.85 -21.40 18.39
C ALA A 68 -17.09 -20.73 17.76
N GLY A 69 -17.67 -21.30 16.70
CA GLY A 69 -18.87 -20.81 16.03
C GLY A 69 -18.61 -19.73 14.96
N THR A 70 -17.35 -19.50 14.58
CA THR A 70 -17.00 -18.54 13.52
C THR A 70 -17.06 -19.23 12.17
N GLY A 71 -17.94 -18.77 11.27
CA GLY A 71 -18.01 -19.30 9.91
C GLY A 71 -16.78 -18.95 9.07
N VAL A 72 -15.75 -19.80 9.12
CA VAL A 72 -14.44 -19.60 8.47
C VAL A 72 -14.57 -19.31 6.98
N ASP A 73 -15.42 -20.04 6.27
CA ASP A 73 -15.65 -19.86 4.82
C ASP A 73 -16.17 -18.45 4.49
N ARG A 74 -17.13 -17.96 5.29
CA ARG A 74 -17.71 -16.63 5.10
C ARG A 74 -16.69 -15.53 5.39
N VAL A 75 -15.87 -15.72 6.42
CA VAL A 75 -14.81 -14.78 6.81
C VAL A 75 -13.72 -14.72 5.73
N ARG A 76 -13.28 -15.88 5.21
CA ARG A 76 -12.30 -15.96 4.11
C ARG A 76 -12.85 -15.34 2.83
N ALA A 77 -14.10 -15.65 2.46
CA ALA A 77 -14.75 -15.06 1.29
C ALA A 77 -14.87 -13.53 1.41
N ALA A 78 -15.32 -13.02 2.55
CA ALA A 78 -15.41 -11.58 2.80
C ALA A 78 -14.04 -10.90 2.73
N ALA A 79 -12.99 -11.52 3.26
CA ALA A 79 -11.63 -10.99 3.18
C ALA A 79 -11.11 -10.91 1.74
N ILE A 80 -11.39 -11.92 0.91
CA ILE A 80 -11.02 -11.93 -0.53
C ILE A 80 -11.78 -10.85 -1.31
N LEU A 81 -13.08 -10.70 -1.06
CA LEU A 81 -13.89 -9.67 -1.72
C LEU A 81 -13.41 -8.26 -1.32
N ALA A 82 -13.10 -8.06 -0.05
CA ALA A 82 -12.57 -6.79 0.44
C ALA A 82 -11.21 -6.45 -0.17
N SER A 83 -10.29 -7.42 -0.28
CA SER A 83 -8.98 -7.19 -0.90
C SER A 83 -9.10 -6.90 -2.40
N GLY A 84 -10.00 -7.61 -3.11
CA GLY A 84 -10.30 -7.34 -4.51
C GLY A 84 -10.89 -5.95 -4.73
N ALA A 85 -11.81 -5.50 -3.87
CA ALA A 85 -12.35 -4.15 -3.91
C ALA A 85 -11.26 -3.08 -3.70
N MET A 86 -10.35 -3.29 -2.73
CA MET A 86 -9.21 -2.38 -2.49
C MET A 86 -8.23 -2.36 -3.67
N ALA A 87 -7.93 -3.51 -4.29
CA ALA A 87 -7.09 -3.59 -5.48
C ALA A 87 -7.73 -2.86 -6.68
N GLY A 88 -9.05 -3.02 -6.86
CA GLY A 88 -9.82 -2.30 -7.88
C GLY A 88 -9.80 -0.78 -7.68
N LEU A 89 -9.97 -0.31 -6.44
CA LEU A 89 -9.84 1.10 -6.10
C LEU A 89 -8.42 1.62 -6.40
N GLY A 90 -7.38 0.86 -6.08
CA GLY A 90 -6.00 1.22 -6.43
C GLY A 90 -5.80 1.36 -7.94
N GLY A 91 -6.35 0.45 -8.74
CA GLY A 91 -6.34 0.53 -10.20
C GLY A 91 -7.09 1.75 -10.74
N ALA A 92 -8.28 2.06 -10.18
CA ALA A 92 -9.04 3.25 -10.55
C ALA A 92 -8.25 4.54 -10.27
N VAL A 93 -7.57 4.61 -9.11
CA VAL A 93 -6.71 5.75 -8.75
C VAL A 93 -5.55 5.92 -9.74
N LEU A 94 -4.94 4.83 -10.22
CA LEU A 94 -3.87 4.92 -11.23
C LEU A 94 -4.37 5.54 -12.54
N VAL A 95 -5.58 5.18 -12.98
CA VAL A 95 -6.14 5.68 -14.24
C VAL A 95 -6.61 7.14 -14.11
N VAL A 96 -7.26 7.49 -13.00
CA VAL A 96 -7.82 8.84 -12.80
C VAL A 96 -6.74 9.84 -12.39
N GLY A 97 -5.80 9.43 -11.53
CA GLY A 97 -4.87 10.33 -10.85
C GLY A 97 -3.73 10.86 -11.70
N GLN A 98 -3.36 10.19 -12.81
CA GLN A 98 -2.16 10.59 -13.54
C GLN A 98 -2.41 11.73 -14.53
N LEU A 99 -3.53 11.75 -15.27
CA LEU A 99 -3.83 12.81 -16.24
C LEU A 99 -5.34 12.97 -16.58
N GLY A 100 -6.25 12.25 -15.91
CA GLY A 100 -7.65 12.14 -16.36
C GLY A 100 -7.80 11.50 -17.75
N LEU A 101 -6.74 10.86 -18.26
CA LEU A 101 -6.65 10.23 -19.57
C LEU A 101 -5.96 8.87 -19.42
N PHE A 102 -6.45 7.88 -20.16
CA PHE A 102 -5.79 6.59 -20.27
C PHE A 102 -4.53 6.74 -21.15
N ALA A 103 -3.38 6.96 -20.51
CA ALA A 103 -2.08 6.98 -21.19
C ALA A 103 -1.59 5.53 -21.42
N GLN A 104 -0.84 5.28 -22.50
CA GLN A 104 -0.12 4.01 -22.60
C GLN A 104 0.91 3.91 -21.46
N ASN A 105 1.02 2.73 -20.87
CA ASN A 105 1.94 2.44 -19.76
C ASN A 105 1.61 3.11 -18.41
N VAL A 106 0.32 3.32 -18.06
CA VAL A 106 -0.10 3.87 -16.74
C VAL A 106 0.51 3.11 -15.55
N THR A 107 0.60 1.79 -15.65
CA THR A 107 1.18 0.96 -14.60
C THR A 107 2.70 1.12 -14.49
N ALA A 108 3.39 1.51 -15.58
CA ALA A 108 4.83 1.79 -15.64
C ALA A 108 5.72 0.78 -14.89
N GLY A 109 5.32 -0.50 -14.87
CA GLY A 109 6.02 -1.54 -14.10
C GLY A 109 5.84 -1.50 -12.57
N ARG A 110 5.07 -0.57 -12.00
CA ARG A 110 4.86 -0.40 -10.53
C ARG A 110 4.25 -1.61 -9.81
N GLY A 111 3.81 -2.64 -10.54
CA GLY A 111 3.31 -3.90 -9.96
C GLY A 111 4.34 -4.64 -9.10
N TRP A 112 5.63 -4.56 -9.42
CA TRP A 112 6.68 -5.19 -8.60
C TRP A 112 6.79 -4.52 -7.22
N VAL A 113 6.56 -3.20 -7.13
CA VAL A 113 6.55 -2.46 -5.87
C VAL A 113 5.43 -2.95 -4.97
N ALA A 114 4.25 -3.23 -5.54
CA ALA A 114 3.13 -3.79 -4.77
C ALA A 114 3.49 -5.14 -4.13
N ILE A 115 4.14 -6.03 -4.88
CA ILE A 115 4.62 -7.32 -4.36
C ILE A 115 5.64 -7.10 -3.24
N ALA A 116 6.61 -6.21 -3.45
CA ALA A 116 7.62 -5.86 -2.46
C ALA A 116 6.98 -5.33 -1.15
N LEU A 117 5.99 -4.44 -1.26
CA LEU A 117 5.25 -3.89 -0.13
C LEU A 117 4.46 -4.95 0.64
N VAL A 118 3.86 -5.92 -0.05
CA VAL A 118 3.16 -7.04 0.60
C VAL A 118 4.15 -7.87 1.41
N ILE A 119 5.33 -8.14 0.86
CA ILE A 119 6.40 -8.90 1.52
C ILE A 119 6.91 -8.15 2.76
N PHE A 120 7.22 -6.85 2.65
CA PHE A 120 7.72 -6.05 3.79
C PHE A 120 6.65 -5.69 4.81
N GLY A 121 5.39 -5.61 4.36
CA GLY A 121 4.24 -5.32 5.18
C GLY A 121 4.01 -6.32 6.30
N ARG A 122 4.40 -7.59 6.10
CA ARG A 122 4.35 -8.68 7.09
C ARG A 122 3.10 -8.60 7.99
N TRP A 123 1.93 -8.81 7.38
CA TRP A 123 0.60 -8.84 8.01
C TRP A 123 0.18 -7.56 8.77
N SER A 124 0.94 -6.47 8.64
CA SER A 124 0.69 -5.19 9.31
C SER A 124 0.40 -4.08 8.29
N PRO A 125 -0.82 -3.50 8.30
CA PRO A 125 -1.17 -2.38 7.40
C PRO A 125 -0.25 -1.16 7.58
N LEU A 126 0.23 -0.91 8.80
CA LEU A 126 1.14 0.20 9.10
C LEU A 126 2.51 0.03 8.44
N ARG A 127 3.03 -1.20 8.37
CA ARG A 127 4.30 -1.48 7.70
C ARG A 127 4.18 -1.34 6.19
N VAL A 128 3.05 -1.77 5.60
CA VAL A 128 2.73 -1.55 4.19
C VAL A 128 2.69 -0.06 3.88
N ALA A 129 2.01 0.73 4.72
CA ALA A 129 1.92 2.18 4.56
C ALA A 129 3.29 2.87 4.65
N ALA A 130 4.13 2.48 5.62
CA ALA A 130 5.49 3.00 5.75
C ALA A 130 6.34 2.68 4.51
N GLY A 131 6.26 1.45 4.00
CA GLY A 131 6.92 1.07 2.74
C GLY A 131 6.41 1.89 1.56
N ALA A 132 5.09 2.04 1.42
CA ALA A 132 4.48 2.79 0.32
C ALA A 132 4.92 4.25 0.33
N PHE A 133 5.01 4.85 1.52
CA PHE A 133 5.51 6.22 1.69
C PHE A 133 6.97 6.36 1.27
N LEU A 134 7.84 5.42 1.66
CA LEU A 134 9.26 5.41 1.25
C LEU A 134 9.42 5.30 -0.27
N PHE A 135 8.65 4.41 -0.89
CA PHE A 135 8.64 4.27 -2.35
C PHE A 135 8.14 5.54 -3.04
N GLY A 136 7.02 6.11 -2.59
CA GLY A 136 6.50 7.37 -3.13
C GLY A 136 7.46 8.55 -2.94
N PHE A 137 8.14 8.62 -1.80
CA PHE A 137 9.17 9.63 -1.54
C PHE A 137 10.35 9.49 -2.52
N THR A 138 10.78 8.26 -2.78
CA THR A 138 11.89 7.99 -3.69
C THR A 138 11.51 8.29 -5.15
N ASP A 139 10.29 7.96 -5.57
CA ASP A 139 9.75 8.30 -6.90
C ASP A 139 9.69 9.83 -7.09
N ALA A 140 9.18 10.54 -6.08
CA ALA A 140 9.13 12.00 -6.10
C ALA A 140 10.52 12.65 -6.10
N LEU A 141 11.47 12.11 -5.33
CA LEU A 141 12.85 12.58 -5.30
C LEU A 141 13.53 12.36 -6.65
N GLN A 142 13.32 11.21 -7.29
CA GLN A 142 13.82 10.92 -8.64
C GLN A 142 13.27 11.93 -9.64
N LEU A 143 11.96 12.22 -9.61
CA LEU A 143 11.34 13.20 -10.50
C LEU A 143 11.86 14.63 -10.27
N ARG A 144 12.12 14.98 -9.00
CA ARG A 144 12.69 16.28 -8.63
C ARG A 144 14.15 16.42 -9.06
N ILE A 145 14.94 15.36 -8.95
CA ILE A 145 16.32 15.34 -9.46
C ILE A 145 16.31 15.43 -10.98
N GLN A 146 15.46 14.67 -11.68
CA GLN A 146 15.32 14.75 -13.14
C GLN A 146 14.93 16.15 -13.64
N SER A 147 14.09 16.87 -12.90
CA SER A 147 13.67 18.23 -13.24
C SER A 147 14.69 19.29 -12.83
N ALA A 148 15.44 19.08 -11.74
CA ALA A 148 16.51 19.98 -11.31
C ALA A 148 17.80 19.79 -12.12
N SER A 149 18.05 18.59 -12.65
CA SER A 149 19.23 18.26 -13.46
C SER A 149 19.08 18.70 -14.92
N GLY A 150 18.24 19.69 -15.23
CA GLY A 150 17.82 20.10 -16.58
C GLY A 150 18.96 20.27 -17.59
N GLY A 151 19.46 19.17 -18.15
CA GLY A 151 20.65 19.16 -18.98
C GLY A 151 21.94 19.60 -18.27
N ILE A 152 22.06 19.48 -16.94
CA ILE A 152 23.32 19.81 -16.27
C ILE A 152 24.30 18.67 -16.53
N GLU A 153 25.33 18.99 -17.33
CA GLU A 153 26.57 18.21 -17.55
C GLU A 153 27.28 17.94 -16.21
N SER A 154 26.74 17.04 -15.41
CA SER A 154 27.50 16.36 -14.36
C SER A 154 27.96 15.03 -14.93
N ASP A 155 29.24 14.71 -14.78
CA ASP A 155 29.95 13.47 -15.18
C ASP A 155 29.33 12.14 -14.66
N ILE A 156 28.13 12.18 -14.10
CA ILE A 156 27.40 11.05 -13.55
C ILE A 156 26.35 10.62 -14.59
N PRO A 157 26.49 9.43 -15.19
CA PRO A 157 25.54 8.91 -16.17
C PRO A 157 24.11 8.84 -15.59
N PHE A 158 23.11 9.18 -16.42
CA PHE A 158 21.69 9.19 -16.05
C PHE A 158 21.18 7.85 -15.50
N GLU A 159 21.84 6.76 -15.92
CA GLU A 159 21.62 5.38 -15.48
C GLU A 159 21.82 5.22 -13.97
N PHE A 160 22.73 6.01 -13.36
CA PHE A 160 22.99 5.96 -11.93
C PHE A 160 21.81 6.53 -11.12
N PHE A 161 21.16 7.56 -11.65
CA PHE A 161 19.97 8.15 -11.04
C PHE A 161 18.73 7.27 -11.22
N GLN A 162 18.60 6.55 -12.34
CA GLN A 162 17.56 5.54 -12.53
C GLN A 162 17.73 4.33 -11.59
N ALA A 163 18.95 4.06 -11.12
CA ALA A 163 19.23 2.98 -10.17
C ALA A 163 18.87 3.33 -8.71
N LEU A 164 18.70 4.61 -8.36
CA LEU A 164 18.42 5.06 -6.98
C LEU A 164 17.18 4.40 -6.34
N PRO A 165 16.02 4.30 -7.03
CA PRO A 165 14.85 3.62 -6.48
C PRO A 165 15.13 2.16 -6.12
N TYR A 166 15.94 1.47 -6.93
CA TYR A 166 16.32 0.08 -6.70
C TYR A 166 17.31 -0.05 -5.54
N LEU A 167 18.27 0.85 -5.41
CA LEU A 167 19.20 0.87 -4.28
C LEU A 167 18.49 1.13 -2.96
N VAL A 168 17.59 2.12 -2.93
CA VAL A 168 16.74 2.38 -1.74
C VAL A 168 15.87 1.16 -1.44
N THR A 169 15.29 0.54 -2.47
CA THR A 169 14.54 -0.71 -2.30
C THR A 169 15.41 -1.77 -1.62
N ILE A 170 16.60 -2.05 -2.14
CA ILE A 170 17.52 -3.05 -1.58
C ILE A 170 17.85 -2.73 -0.11
N VAL A 171 18.15 -1.48 0.22
CA VAL A 171 18.44 -1.08 1.61
C VAL A 171 17.21 -1.28 2.50
N VAL A 172 16.03 -0.88 2.05
CA VAL A 172 14.78 -1.07 2.79
C VAL A 172 14.48 -2.55 2.98
N VAL A 173 14.66 -3.38 1.94
CA VAL A 173 14.53 -4.84 1.98
C VAL A 173 15.45 -5.38 3.07
N VAL A 174 16.75 -5.09 2.99
CA VAL A 174 17.79 -5.61 3.89
C VAL A 174 17.52 -5.20 5.33
N VAL A 175 17.16 -3.94 5.59
CA VAL A 175 16.87 -3.47 6.95
C VAL A 175 15.58 -4.09 7.47
N ALA A 176 14.53 -4.21 6.64
CA ALA A 176 13.26 -4.80 7.03
C ALA A 176 13.39 -6.30 7.31
N THR A 177 14.16 -7.04 6.50
CA THR A 177 14.44 -8.47 6.71
C THR A 177 15.40 -8.70 7.86
N ALA A 178 16.41 -7.86 8.07
CA ALA A 178 17.32 -7.97 9.21
C ALA A 178 16.61 -7.74 10.56
N ARG A 179 15.55 -6.92 10.58
CA ARG A 179 14.71 -6.68 11.76
C ARG A 179 13.54 -7.65 11.90
N ALA A 180 13.31 -8.51 10.91
CA ALA A 180 12.24 -9.49 10.89
C ALA A 180 12.63 -10.71 11.74
N ARG A 181 12.52 -10.60 13.07
CA ARG A 181 12.67 -11.74 14.00
C ARG A 181 11.38 -12.49 14.31
N ASP A 182 10.21 -11.89 14.02
CA ASP A 182 8.92 -12.50 14.37
C ASP A 182 8.24 -13.13 13.16
N ASP A 183 8.05 -14.45 13.17
CA ASP A 183 7.20 -15.20 12.24
C ASP A 183 5.72 -14.99 12.58
N ALA A 184 5.17 -13.84 12.15
CA ALA A 184 3.74 -13.54 12.24
C ALA A 184 2.93 -14.20 11.10
N GLN A 185 3.45 -15.26 10.47
CA GLN A 185 2.79 -15.93 9.36
C GLN A 185 1.64 -16.81 9.88
N PRO A 186 0.42 -16.69 9.31
CA PRO A 186 -0.69 -17.56 9.69
C PRO A 186 -0.38 -19.03 9.38
N GLU A 187 -0.58 -19.91 10.36
CA GLU A 187 -0.25 -21.34 10.25
C GLU A 187 -1.05 -22.04 9.13
N ALA A 188 -2.27 -21.58 8.83
CA ALA A 188 -3.13 -22.16 7.80
C ALA A 188 -3.12 -21.37 6.48
N LEU A 189 -2.08 -20.57 6.22
CA LEU A 189 -1.95 -19.83 4.97
C LEU A 189 -1.79 -20.77 3.78
N GLY A 190 -2.63 -20.60 2.75
CA GLY A 190 -2.58 -21.43 1.54
C GLY A 190 -3.16 -22.83 1.68
N VAL A 191 -3.59 -23.23 2.89
CA VAL A 191 -4.23 -24.53 3.14
C VAL A 191 -5.74 -24.41 2.90
N PRO A 192 -6.32 -25.22 1.98
CA PRO A 192 -7.77 -25.30 1.81
C PRO A 192 -8.43 -25.73 3.11
N TYR A 193 -9.45 -24.99 3.54
CA TYR A 193 -10.25 -25.38 4.71
C TYR A 193 -11.37 -26.30 4.26
N ILE A 194 -11.45 -27.50 4.85
CA ILE A 194 -12.50 -28.48 4.58
C ILE A 194 -13.31 -28.64 5.87
N LYS A 195 -14.57 -28.23 5.84
CA LYS A 195 -15.46 -28.32 6.99
C LYS A 195 -15.73 -29.79 7.33
N GLY A 196 -15.42 -30.18 8.57
CA GLY A 196 -15.66 -31.54 9.08
C GLY A 196 -14.57 -32.58 8.78
N ALA A 197 -13.43 -32.19 8.18
CA ALA A 197 -12.26 -33.06 8.11
C ALA A 197 -11.70 -33.25 9.52
N ARG A 198 -12.01 -34.39 10.16
CA ARG A 198 -11.41 -34.76 11.45
C ARG A 198 -9.91 -34.94 11.21
N SER A 199 -9.08 -34.22 11.96
CA SER A 199 -7.66 -34.54 12.08
C SER A 199 -7.54 -35.89 12.78
N SER A 200 -7.39 -36.96 12.01
CA SER A 200 -6.82 -38.22 12.48
C SER A 200 -5.30 -38.12 12.47
#